data_AF-A0A660WAJ5-F1
#
_entry.id   AF-A0A660WAJ5-F1
#
_cell.length_a   1.000
_cell.length_b   1.000
_cell.length_c   1.000
_cell.angle_alpha   90.00
_cell.angle_beta   90.00
_cell.angle_gamma   90.00
#
_symmetry.space_group_name_H-M   'P 1'
#
loop_
_entity.id
_entity.type
_entity.pdbx_description
1 polymer ?
#
loop_
_entity_poly.entity_id
_entity_poly.type
_entity_poly.pdbx_seq_one_letter_code
_entity_poly.pdbx_strand_id
1 'polypeptide(L)'
;MARIHEPCDGCPRRKHCGGVCAALAGFAGRTSRRTRRAFQIADERALTEKILDLRDEMDSEERRVIDLFYVDQLTQTEIAETLGISQASVSRLLQKMQERVHEVYHDAVRRFTQRARQARRAAR
;
A
#
# COMPACT_ATOMS: atom_id res chain seq x y z
N MET A 1 -33.55 13.97 19.38
CA MET A 1 -32.25 13.60 18.74
C MET A 1 -32.09 12.09 18.84
N ALA A 2 -32.28 11.35 17.74
CA ALA A 2 -32.17 9.89 17.74
C ALA A 2 -30.69 9.46 17.80
N ARG A 3 -30.31 8.68 18.82
CA ARG A 3 -28.97 8.07 18.90
C ARG A 3 -28.90 6.97 17.83
N ILE A 4 -28.01 7.14 16.87
CA ILE A 4 -27.70 6.08 15.91
C ILE A 4 -26.83 5.06 16.65
N HIS A 5 -27.43 3.97 17.13
CA HIS A 5 -26.71 2.85 17.71
C HIS A 5 -25.98 2.07 16.62
N GLU A 6 -24.69 1.78 16.80
CA GLU A 6 -23.95 0.88 15.91
C GLU A 6 -24.53 -0.55 16.06
N PRO A 7 -24.67 -1.33 14.98
CA PRO A 7 -25.32 -2.65 15.00
C PRO A 7 -24.62 -3.70 15.88
N CYS A 8 -23.44 -3.36 16.42
CA CYS A 8 -22.65 -4.21 17.29
C CYS A 8 -22.81 -3.89 18.79
N ASP A 9 -23.42 -2.75 19.15
CA ASP A 9 -23.65 -2.39 20.54
C ASP A 9 -24.81 -3.21 21.11
N GLY A 10 -24.51 -4.10 22.05
CA GLY A 10 -25.49 -5.02 22.65
C GLY A 10 -25.65 -6.37 21.94
N CYS A 11 -24.84 -6.67 20.90
CA CYS A 11 -24.94 -7.95 20.21
C CYS A 11 -24.51 -9.12 21.11
N PRO A 12 -25.39 -10.11 21.37
CA PRO A 12 -25.08 -11.23 22.27
C PRO A 12 -23.99 -12.16 21.72
N ARG A 13 -23.76 -12.14 20.41
CA ARG A 13 -22.73 -12.96 19.75
C ARG A 13 -21.37 -12.27 19.65
N ARG A 14 -21.20 -11.05 20.18
CA ARG A 14 -20.00 -10.22 19.99
C ARG A 14 -18.69 -10.93 20.38
N LYS A 15 -18.71 -11.75 21.43
CA LYS A 15 -17.52 -12.48 21.91
C LYS A 15 -17.08 -13.63 21.00
N HIS A 16 -17.93 -14.09 20.08
CA HIS A 16 -17.68 -15.25 19.21
C HIS A 16 -17.96 -14.93 17.72
N CYS A 17 -18.08 -13.64 17.38
CA CYS A 17 -18.40 -13.20 16.03
C CYS A 17 -17.13 -13.11 15.19
N GLY A 18 -17.06 -13.84 14.09
CA GLY A 18 -15.95 -13.80 13.13
C GLY A 18 -16.35 -13.40 11.69
N GLY A 19 -17.61 -13.01 11.47
CA GLY A 19 -18.15 -12.77 10.12
C GLY A 19 -19.11 -11.59 10.02
N VAL A 20 -19.43 -11.20 8.79
CA VAL A 20 -20.36 -10.10 8.49
C VAL A 20 -21.81 -10.62 8.56
N CYS A 21 -22.59 -10.17 9.54
CA CYS A 21 -24.01 -10.52 9.66
C CYS A 21 -24.91 -9.58 8.86
N ALA A 22 -26.18 -9.95 8.65
CA ALA A 22 -27.14 -9.16 7.86
C ALA A 22 -27.34 -7.72 8.37
N ALA A 23 -27.38 -7.53 9.70
CA ALA A 23 -27.45 -6.20 10.30
C ALA A 23 -26.19 -5.37 9.97
N LEU A 24 -25.00 -5.96 10.07
CA LEU A 24 -23.73 -5.29 9.73
C LEU A 24 -23.61 -5.04 8.21
N ALA A 25 -24.11 -5.95 7.37
CA ALA A 25 -24.16 -5.81 5.92
C ALA A 25 -25.05 -4.62 5.50
N GLY A 26 -26.19 -4.40 6.18
CA GLY A 26 -27.05 -3.22 5.96
C GLY A 26 -26.39 -1.90 6.37
N PHE A 27 -25.43 -1.92 7.30
CA PHE A 27 -24.61 -0.76 7.66
C PHE A 27 -23.39 -0.56 6.74
N ALA A 28 -23.05 -1.53 5.89
CA ALA A 28 -21.88 -1.47 5.00
C ALA A 28 -21.94 -0.33 3.96
N GLY A 29 -23.12 0.25 3.71
CA GLY A 29 -23.27 1.47 2.91
C GLY A 29 -22.82 2.76 3.61
N ARG A 30 -22.70 2.75 4.94
CA ARG A 30 -22.14 3.84 5.77
C ARG A 30 -20.83 3.35 6.39
N THR A 31 -19.83 3.09 5.56
CA THR A 31 -18.48 2.74 6.04
C THR A 31 -18.03 3.80 7.05
N SER A 32 -17.88 3.39 8.32
CA SER A 32 -17.35 4.27 9.36
C SER A 32 -15.97 4.82 8.92
N ARG A 33 -15.60 6.02 9.35
CA ARG A 33 -14.23 6.55 9.12
C ARG A 33 -13.15 5.53 9.54
N ARG A 34 -13.43 4.70 10.56
CA ARG A 34 -12.55 3.61 11.01
C ARG A 34 -12.35 2.53 9.96
N THR A 35 -13.42 2.07 9.31
CA THR A 35 -13.33 1.01 8.29
C THR A 35 -12.57 1.52 7.06
N ARG A 36 -12.82 2.77 6.64
CA ARG A 36 -12.09 3.40 5.53
C ARG A 36 -10.58 3.53 5.82
N ARG A 37 -10.23 3.88 7.05
CA ARG A 37 -8.84 3.97 7.51
C ARG A 37 -8.16 2.60 7.60
N ALA A 38 -8.89 1.56 8.00
CA ALA A 38 -8.36 0.20 8.04
C ALA A 38 -8.01 -0.31 6.62
N PHE A 39 -8.85 -0.01 5.62
CA PHE A 39 -8.52 -0.31 4.22
C PHE A 39 -7.29 0.47 3.73
N GLN A 40 -7.19 1.77 4.05
CA GLN A 40 -6.01 2.57 3.70
C GLN A 40 -4.71 1.99 4.29
N ILE A 41 -4.70 1.61 5.56
CA ILE A 41 -3.53 1.01 6.22
C ILE A 41 -3.16 -0.34 5.59
N ALA A 42 -4.15 -1.17 5.27
CA ALA A 42 -3.91 -2.45 4.62
C ALA A 42 -3.34 -2.28 3.20
N ASP A 43 -3.84 -1.29 2.45
CA ASP A 43 -3.36 -0.97 1.11
C ASP A 43 -1.93 -0.38 1.15
N GLU A 44 -1.64 0.51 2.09
CA GLU A 44 -0.29 1.07 2.33
C GLU A 44 0.72 -0.05 2.63
N ARG A 45 0.36 -0.97 3.54
CA ARG A 45 1.23 -2.10 3.90
C ARG A 45 1.50 -3.02 2.71
N ALA A 46 0.48 -3.36 1.93
CA ALA A 46 0.64 -4.21 0.76
C ALA A 46 1.49 -3.54 -0.34
N LEU A 47 1.42 -2.21 -0.48
CA LEU A 47 2.30 -1.47 -1.38
C LEU A 47 3.74 -1.48 -0.87
N THR A 48 3.96 -1.25 0.43
CA THR A 48 5.28 -1.31 1.05
C THR A 48 5.92 -2.67 0.88
N GLU A 49 5.20 -3.76 1.15
CA GLU A 49 5.70 -5.14 0.96
C GLU A 49 6.17 -5.36 -0.49
N LYS A 50 5.39 -4.94 -1.50
CA LYS A 50 5.79 -5.05 -2.90
C LYS A 50 7.02 -4.22 -3.28
N ILE A 51 7.18 -3.03 -2.70
CA ILE A 51 8.37 -2.20 -2.94
C ILE A 51 9.61 -2.88 -2.34
N LEU A 52 9.47 -3.53 -1.18
CA LEU A 52 10.55 -4.31 -0.58
C LEU A 52 10.90 -5.53 -1.45
N ASP A 53 9.89 -6.25 -1.97
CA ASP A 53 10.12 -7.36 -2.91
C ASP A 53 10.90 -6.88 -4.15
N LEU A 54 10.53 -5.73 -4.73
CA LEU A 54 11.26 -5.14 -5.86
C LEU A 54 12.72 -4.87 -5.53
N ARG A 55 13.00 -4.32 -4.33
CA ARG A 55 14.38 -4.10 -3.86
C ARG A 55 15.13 -5.42 -3.73
N ASP A 56 14.46 -6.47 -3.26
CA ASP A 56 15.06 -7.79 -3.05
C ASP A 56 15.33 -8.55 -4.37
N GLU A 57 14.64 -8.18 -5.46
CA GLU A 57 14.90 -8.64 -6.83
C GLU A 57 16.04 -7.90 -7.55
N MET A 58 16.46 -6.73 -7.05
CA MET A 58 17.55 -5.96 -7.66
C MET A 58 18.90 -6.62 -7.44
N ASP A 59 19.82 -6.40 -8.38
CA ASP A 59 21.19 -6.85 -8.19
C ASP A 59 21.86 -6.11 -7.01
N SER A 60 23.00 -6.63 -6.56
CA SER A 60 23.69 -6.11 -5.37
C SER A 60 24.18 -4.67 -5.52
N GLU A 61 24.45 -4.21 -6.74
CA GLU A 61 24.96 -2.86 -6.99
C GLU A 61 23.80 -1.85 -7.03
N GLU A 62 22.72 -2.21 -7.72
CA GLU A 62 21.46 -1.49 -7.78
C GLU A 62 20.83 -1.28 -6.40
N ARG A 63 20.76 -2.34 -5.60
CA ARG A 63 20.23 -2.27 -4.23
C ARG A 63 21.02 -1.28 -3.37
N ARG A 64 22.35 -1.31 -3.50
CA ARG A 64 23.25 -0.48 -2.69
C ARG A 64 23.08 1.02 -3.01
N VAL A 65 22.87 1.37 -4.28
CA VAL A 65 22.55 2.74 -4.69
C VAL A 65 21.24 3.23 -4.06
N ILE A 66 20.22 2.37 -4.01
CA ILE A 66 18.92 2.71 -3.40
C ILE A 66 19.04 2.90 -1.90
N ASP A 67 19.72 1.98 -1.21
CA ASP A 67 19.87 2.05 0.25
C ASP A 67 20.60 3.36 0.62
N LEU A 68 21.70 3.68 -0.06
CA LEU A 68 22.44 4.93 0.18
C LEU A 68 21.58 6.18 -0.08
N PHE A 69 20.72 6.17 -1.10
CA PHE A 69 19.90 7.33 -1.44
C PHE A 69 18.68 7.50 -0.51
N TYR A 70 17.92 6.43 -0.25
CA TYR A 70 16.65 6.53 0.47
C TYR A 70 16.76 6.25 1.97
N VAL A 71 17.74 5.45 2.40
CA VAL A 71 17.95 5.12 3.82
C VAL A 71 18.99 6.08 4.41
N ASP A 72 20.16 6.18 3.77
CA ASP A 72 21.27 6.99 4.28
C ASP A 72 21.19 8.46 3.85
N GLN A 73 20.24 8.80 2.97
CA GLN A 73 19.99 10.16 2.48
C GLN A 73 21.19 10.84 1.81
N LEU A 74 22.07 10.06 1.18
CA LEU A 74 23.20 10.59 0.41
C LEU A 74 22.73 11.18 -0.92
N THR A 75 23.40 12.25 -1.34
CA THR A 75 23.23 12.83 -2.68
C THR A 75 23.82 11.91 -3.75
N GLN A 76 23.40 12.07 -5.00
CA GLN A 76 23.92 11.26 -6.11
C GLN A 76 25.43 11.42 -6.31
N THR A 77 25.98 12.59 -5.98
CA THR A 77 27.42 12.86 -6.02
C THR A 77 28.15 12.09 -4.92
N GLU A 78 27.65 12.12 -3.68
CA GLU A 78 28.25 11.35 -2.57
C GLU A 78 28.15 9.83 -2.81
N ILE A 79 27.06 9.36 -3.41
CA ILE A 79 26.91 7.95 -3.80
C ILE A 79 27.93 7.57 -4.89
N ALA A 80 28.09 8.42 -5.91
CA ALA A 80 29.05 8.21 -6.98
C ALA A 80 30.48 8.08 -6.43
N GLU A 81 30.86 8.97 -5.52
CA GLU A 81 32.15 8.93 -4.82
C GLU A 81 32.29 7.67 -3.95
N THR A 82 31.26 7.33 -3.18
CA THR A 82 31.24 6.16 -2.28
C THR A 82 31.39 4.84 -3.03
N LEU A 83 30.79 4.73 -4.21
CA LEU A 83 30.78 3.50 -5.01
C LEU A 83 31.84 3.46 -6.11
N GLY A 84 32.55 4.57 -6.36
CA GLY A 84 33.55 4.65 -7.42
C GLY A 84 32.95 4.60 -8.84
N ILE A 85 31.70 5.05 -9.00
CA ILE A 85 31.00 5.08 -10.30
C ILE A 85 30.64 6.52 -10.69
N SER A 86 30.25 6.75 -11.94
CA SER A 86 29.83 8.09 -12.36
C SER A 86 28.47 8.49 -11.76
N GLN A 87 28.29 9.78 -11.45
CA GLN A 87 26.98 10.32 -11.02
C GLN A 87 25.89 10.07 -12.08
N ALA A 88 26.24 10.06 -13.37
CA ALA A 88 25.30 9.70 -14.43
C ALA A 88 24.85 8.22 -14.35
N SER A 89 25.73 7.30 -13.93
CA SER A 89 25.35 5.91 -13.66
C SER A 89 24.40 5.82 -12.47
N VAL A 90 24.68 6.53 -11.37
CA VAL A 90 23.78 6.62 -10.21
C VAL A 90 22.40 7.13 -10.64
N SER A 91 22.36 8.21 -11.43
CA SER A 91 21.11 8.78 -11.94
C SER A 91 20.29 7.77 -12.75
N ARG A 92 20.92 7.03 -13.68
CA ARG A 92 20.25 5.98 -14.47
C ARG A 92 19.67 4.87 -13.59
N LEU A 93 20.40 4.44 -12.57
CA LEU A 93 19.94 3.40 -11.64
C LEU A 93 18.73 3.87 -10.83
N LEU A 94 18.77 5.10 -10.32
CA LEU A 94 17.65 5.69 -9.59
C LEU A 94 16.41 5.88 -10.48
N GLN A 95 16.59 6.29 -11.73
CA GLN A 95 15.48 6.41 -12.70
C GLN A 95 14.84 5.06 -12.98
N LYS A 96 15.64 4.02 -13.26
CA LYS A 96 15.16 2.65 -13.49
C LYS A 96 14.34 2.16 -12.29
N MET A 97 14.77 2.45 -11.06
CA MET A 97 13.98 2.10 -9.87
C MET A 97 12.66 2.88 -9.80
N GLN A 98 12.70 4.19 -10.02
CA GLN A 98 11.49 5.02 -9.98
C GLN A 98 10.44 4.55 -10.98
N GLU A 99 10.85 4.13 -12.18
CA GLU A 99 9.96 3.54 -13.17
C GLU A 99 9.31 2.25 -12.65
N ARG A 100 10.09 1.32 -12.10
CA ARG A 100 9.56 0.06 -11.51
C ARG A 100 8.58 0.32 -10.36
N VAL A 101 8.89 1.26 -9.47
CA VAL A 101 7.99 1.64 -8.37
C VAL A 101 6.71 2.25 -8.90
N HIS A 102 6.81 3.13 -9.90
CA HIS A 102 5.66 3.77 -10.52
C HIS A 102 4.72 2.74 -11.19
N GLU A 103 5.28 1.74 -11.88
CA GLU A 103 4.53 0.61 -12.43
C GLU A 103 3.78 -0.15 -11.35
N VAL A 104 4.47 -0.55 -10.27
CA VAL A 104 3.86 -1.29 -9.16
C VAL A 104 2.74 -0.51 -8.48
N TYR A 105 2.94 0.79 -8.29
CA TYR A 105 1.91 1.68 -7.75
C TYR A 105 0.68 1.74 -8.66
N HIS A 106 0.87 1.98 -9.97
CA HIS A 106 -0.23 2.02 -10.92
C HIS A 106 -1.01 0.72 -10.98
N ASP A 107 -0.29 -0.41 -10.91
CA ASP A 107 -0.88 -1.75 -10.90
C ASP A 107 -1.71 -2.02 -9.64
N ALA A 108 -1.18 -1.64 -8.48
CA ALA A 108 -1.89 -1.74 -7.20
C ALA A 108 -3.18 -0.90 -7.22
N VAL A 109 -3.10 0.36 -7.66
CA VAL A 109 -4.24 1.26 -7.78
C VAL A 109 -5.27 0.76 -8.81
N ARG A 110 -4.83 0.22 -9.96
CA ARG A 110 -5.72 -0.40 -10.95
C ARG A 110 -6.49 -1.57 -10.36
N ARG A 111 -5.81 -2.50 -9.68
CA ARG A 111 -6.46 -3.67 -9.06
C ARG A 111 -7.48 -3.24 -8.00
N PHE A 112 -7.14 -2.23 -7.19
CA PHE A 112 -8.06 -1.68 -6.19
C PHE A 112 -9.33 -1.11 -6.84
N THR A 113 -9.16 -0.23 -7.83
CA THR A 113 -10.29 0.41 -8.53
C THR A 113 -11.15 -0.61 -9.29
N GLN A 114 -10.55 -1.64 -9.89
CA GLN A 114 -11.28 -2.73 -10.56
C GLN A 114 -12.08 -3.57 -9.56
N ARG A 115 -11.48 -4.01 -8.44
CA ARG A 115 -12.18 -4.78 -7.39
C ARG A 115 -13.36 -4.01 -6.81
N ALA A 116 -13.19 -2.72 -6.53
CA ALA A 116 -14.28 -1.86 -6.05
C ALA A 116 -15.43 -1.75 -7.07
N ARG A 117 -15.11 -1.68 -8.37
CA ARG A 117 -16.12 -1.65 -9.44
C ARG A 117 -16.84 -3.00 -9.57
N GLN A 118 -16.12 -4.12 -9.50
CA GLN A 118 -16.68 -5.47 -9.59
C GLN A 118 -17.61 -5.77 -8.40
N ALA A 119 -17.19 -5.45 -7.18
CA ALA A 119 -18.03 -5.61 -5.98
C ALA A 119 -19.34 -4.80 -6.07
N ARG A 120 -19.30 -3.58 -6.63
CA ARG A 120 -20.51 -2.77 -6.87
C ARG A 120 -21.43 -3.35 -7.93
N ARG A 121 -20.90 -4.02 -8.95
CA ARG A 121 -21.68 -4.70 -9.99
C ARG A 121 -22.35 -5.97 -9.47
N ALA A 122 -21.64 -6.75 -8.64
CA ALA A 122 -22.17 -7.99 -8.05
C ALA A 122 -23.21 -7.76 -6.93
N ALA A 123 -23.30 -6.53 -6.41
CA ALA A 123 -24.28 -6.13 -5.40
C ALA A 123 -25.58 -5.54 -6.00
N ARG A 124 -25.73 -5.56 -7.33
CA ARG A 124 -26.96 -5.24 -8.06
C ARG A 124 -27.58 -6.55 -8.56
#